data_AF-A0A8H7IYZ5-F1
#
_entry.id   AF-A0A8H7IYZ5-F1
#
_cell.length_a   1.000
_cell.length_b   1.000
_cell.length_c   1.000
_cell.angle_alpha   90.00
_cell.angle_beta   90.00
_cell.angle_gamma   90.00
#
_symmetry.space_group_name_H-M   'P 1'
#
loop_
_entity.id
_entity.type
_entity.pdbx_description
1 polymer ?
#
loop_
_entity_poly.entity_id
_entity_poly.type
_entity_poly.pdbx_seq_one_letter_code
_entity_poly.pdbx_strand_id
1 'polypeptide(L)'
;MAREKIPKSRVKNARTEPYRKPTKGPEAADTEGRSDSEDEGRDKENASPQVDSAPGTKAKAAPKKNEGAGAEKASADLPDRYLDIVLEEKKGEVPCYDNAAAVRRKLNALLDKKVKIPGSTKTFNKTSLSKEMCEIAQRHHPIETTAGNRSDGPSVRALTAFLKKSGGMGGGDSETYYYGNMLLEMMRIWTGEKKSKAREKAEEEFPNGRYRTDPAHFRILCRPGEQPSRSEVANMKR
;
A
#
# COMPACT_ATOMS: atom_id res chain seq x y z
N MET A 1 4.44 2.79 -57.36
CA MET A 1 3.81 1.54 -56.87
C MET A 1 2.44 1.88 -56.32
N ALA A 2 1.37 1.34 -56.92
CA ALA A 2 -0.01 1.65 -56.58
C ALA A 2 -0.43 0.91 -55.30
N ARG A 3 -0.98 1.64 -54.32
CA ARG A 3 -1.54 1.06 -53.09
C ARG A 3 -2.93 0.49 -53.40
N GLU A 4 -3.06 -0.82 -53.40
CA GLU A 4 -4.34 -1.53 -53.46
C GLU A 4 -5.23 -1.14 -52.26
N LYS A 5 -6.49 -0.79 -52.57
CA LYS A 5 -7.50 -0.45 -51.58
C LYS A 5 -8.15 -1.74 -51.08
N ILE A 6 -7.92 -2.07 -49.81
CA ILE A 6 -8.57 -3.21 -49.13
C ILE A 6 -10.07 -2.90 -48.96
N PRO A 7 -10.99 -3.78 -49.43
CA PRO A 7 -12.42 -3.58 -49.28
C PRO A 7 -12.85 -3.76 -47.82
N LYS A 8 -13.60 -2.78 -47.31
CA LYS A 8 -14.24 -2.84 -45.97
C LYS A 8 -15.38 -3.85 -46.00
N SER A 9 -15.12 -5.10 -45.64
CA SER A 9 -16.16 -6.10 -45.42
C SER A 9 -16.99 -5.71 -44.19
N ARG A 10 -18.24 -5.35 -44.44
CA ARG A 10 -19.27 -4.98 -43.46
C ARG A 10 -19.69 -6.22 -42.67
N VAL A 11 -19.04 -6.46 -41.52
CA VAL A 11 -19.48 -7.48 -40.56
C VAL A 11 -20.86 -7.08 -40.04
N LYS A 12 -21.89 -7.86 -40.39
CA LYS A 12 -23.24 -7.71 -39.84
C LYS A 12 -23.21 -8.25 -38.42
N ASN A 13 -23.30 -7.36 -37.43
CA ASN A 13 -23.44 -7.74 -36.03
C ASN A 13 -24.68 -8.63 -35.87
N ALA A 14 -24.45 -9.86 -35.41
CA ALA A 14 -25.51 -10.76 -35.00
C ALA A 14 -26.31 -10.09 -33.88
N ARG A 15 -27.62 -9.98 -34.10
CA ARG A 15 -28.62 -9.44 -33.19
C ARG A 15 -28.62 -10.34 -31.94
N THR A 16 -28.02 -9.86 -30.87
CA THR A 16 -28.12 -10.46 -29.54
C THR A 16 -29.59 -10.53 -29.14
N GLU A 17 -30.07 -11.73 -28.85
CA GLU A 17 -31.41 -11.94 -28.29
C GLU A 17 -31.57 -11.19 -26.97
N PRO A 18 -32.79 -10.71 -26.64
CA PRO A 18 -33.05 -10.04 -25.37
C PRO A 18 -32.84 -11.03 -24.21
N TYR A 19 -31.93 -10.68 -23.31
CA TYR A 19 -31.72 -11.40 -22.05
C TYR A 19 -33.06 -11.67 -21.35
N ARG A 20 -33.35 -12.96 -21.08
CA ARG A 20 -34.40 -13.36 -20.15
C ARG A 20 -34.12 -12.71 -18.79
N LYS A 21 -35.06 -11.90 -18.31
CA LYS A 21 -35.04 -11.37 -16.95
C LYS A 21 -35.05 -12.53 -15.95
N PRO A 22 -34.14 -12.58 -14.97
CA PRO A 22 -34.20 -13.58 -13.92
C PRO A 22 -35.49 -13.38 -13.10
N THR A 23 -36.32 -14.42 -13.07
CA THR A 23 -37.48 -14.53 -12.19
C THR A 23 -37.00 -14.58 -10.75
N LYS A 24 -37.50 -13.64 -9.94
CA LYS A 24 -37.30 -13.52 -8.50
C LYS A 24 -37.81 -14.81 -7.82
N GLY A 25 -36.89 -15.68 -7.41
CA GLY A 25 -37.21 -16.82 -6.53
C GLY A 25 -37.46 -16.34 -5.10
N PRO A 26 -38.25 -17.07 -4.31
CA PRO A 26 -38.60 -16.70 -2.94
C PRO A 26 -37.37 -16.72 -2.02
N GLU A 27 -37.32 -15.72 -1.13
CA GLU A 27 -36.37 -15.58 -0.03
C GLU A 27 -36.25 -16.88 0.76
N ALA A 28 -35.07 -17.49 0.74
CA ALA A 28 -34.69 -18.51 1.70
C ALA A 28 -34.11 -17.81 2.93
N ALA A 29 -34.68 -18.20 4.07
CA ALA A 29 -34.48 -17.67 5.39
C ALA A 29 -33.03 -17.83 5.92
N ASP A 30 -32.67 -16.86 6.77
CA ASP A 30 -31.89 -16.99 7.99
C ASP A 30 -30.69 -17.96 7.98
N THR A 31 -29.50 -17.37 7.83
CA THR A 31 -28.28 -17.95 8.39
C THR A 31 -27.69 -16.93 9.36
N GLU A 32 -28.31 -16.84 10.55
CA GLU A 32 -27.67 -16.28 11.73
C GLU A 32 -26.56 -17.24 12.17
N GLY A 33 -25.33 -16.74 12.27
CA GLY A 33 -24.20 -17.55 12.72
C GLY A 33 -22.84 -17.10 12.18
N ARG A 34 -22.58 -15.79 12.15
CA ARG A 34 -21.22 -15.29 11.98
C ARG A 34 -20.76 -14.74 13.32
N SER A 35 -20.09 -15.59 14.10
CA SER A 35 -19.40 -15.18 15.31
C SER A 35 -18.27 -14.23 14.93
N ASP A 36 -18.51 -12.94 15.11
CA ASP A 36 -17.47 -11.92 15.27
C ASP A 36 -16.70 -12.23 16.55
N SER A 37 -15.70 -13.11 16.44
CA SER A 37 -14.62 -13.13 17.41
C SER A 37 -13.73 -11.93 17.07
N GLU A 38 -14.02 -10.80 17.71
CA GLU A 38 -13.17 -9.62 17.74
C GLU A 38 -11.83 -9.99 18.38
N ASP A 39 -10.90 -10.48 17.56
CA ASP A 39 -9.48 -10.57 17.88
C ASP A 39 -8.93 -9.14 17.92
N GLU A 40 -9.20 -8.41 19.01
CA GLU A 40 -8.60 -7.11 19.36
C GLU A 40 -7.11 -7.25 19.74
N GLY A 41 -6.37 -8.08 19.01
CA GLY A 41 -4.92 -7.97 18.90
C GLY A 41 -4.55 -6.73 18.11
N ARG A 42 -4.80 -5.53 18.65
CA ARG A 42 -4.30 -4.28 18.09
C ARG A 42 -2.79 -4.39 18.04
N ASP A 43 -2.24 -4.55 16.83
CA ASP A 43 -0.83 -4.38 16.50
C ASP A 43 -0.37 -2.98 16.94
N LYS A 44 -0.10 -2.79 18.23
CA LYS A 44 0.39 -1.54 18.83
C LYS A 44 1.83 -1.23 18.40
N GLU A 45 2.50 -2.17 17.73
CA GLU A 45 3.91 -2.02 17.34
C GLU A 45 4.19 -0.87 16.39
N ASN A 46 3.18 -0.33 15.70
CA ASN A 46 3.39 0.82 14.81
C ASN A 46 2.42 1.98 15.09
N ALA A 47 1.92 2.10 16.33
CA ALA A 47 1.38 3.37 16.76
C ALA A 47 2.55 4.36 16.79
N SER A 48 2.53 5.37 15.91
CA SER A 48 3.41 6.55 16.03
C SER A 48 3.42 6.97 17.50
N PRO A 49 4.57 7.38 18.08
CA PRO A 49 4.65 7.73 19.49
C PRO A 49 3.51 8.70 19.81
N GLN A 50 2.50 8.19 20.52
CA GLN A 50 1.52 9.06 21.15
C GLN A 50 2.34 9.76 22.22
N VAL A 51 2.55 11.06 22.02
CA VAL A 51 3.06 11.95 23.06
C VAL A 51 2.15 11.73 24.26
N ASP A 52 2.66 11.03 25.28
CA ASP A 52 1.95 10.68 26.50
C ASP A 52 1.34 11.94 27.09
N SER A 53 0.05 12.12 26.84
CA SER A 53 -0.72 13.23 27.35
C SER A 53 -1.41 12.69 28.60
N ALA A 54 -0.76 12.91 29.74
CA ALA A 54 -1.29 12.56 31.05
C ALA A 54 -2.73 13.10 31.24
N PRO A 55 -3.60 12.39 31.97
CA PRO A 55 -4.96 12.85 32.23
C PRO A 55 -4.93 13.92 33.32
N GLY A 56 -5.05 15.19 32.94
CA GLY A 56 -5.06 16.30 33.87
C GLY A 56 -5.73 17.56 33.33
N THR A 57 -6.94 17.83 33.83
CA THR A 57 -7.58 19.16 34.01
C THR A 57 -7.74 20.09 32.81
N LYS A 58 -9.02 20.43 32.54
CA LYS A 58 -9.49 21.46 31.62
C LYS A 58 -8.79 22.81 31.88
N ALA A 59 -7.81 23.16 31.05
CA ALA A 59 -7.37 24.53 30.84
C ALA A 59 -7.34 24.81 29.34
N LYS A 60 -8.06 25.86 28.92
CA LYS A 60 -8.09 26.38 27.55
C LYS A 60 -6.66 26.83 27.18
N ALA A 61 -5.95 26.04 26.39
CA ALA A 61 -4.68 26.43 25.81
C ALA A 61 -4.84 26.65 24.30
N ALA A 62 -4.35 27.82 23.86
CA ALA A 62 -4.36 28.29 22.48
C ALA A 62 -3.59 27.33 21.53
N PRO A 63 -3.95 27.30 20.23
CA PRO A 63 -3.30 26.41 19.26
C PRO A 63 -1.83 26.81 19.05
N LYS A 64 -0.91 25.94 19.51
CA LYS A 64 0.51 26.02 19.14
C LYS A 64 0.66 25.65 17.66
N LYS A 65 0.92 26.67 16.86
CA LYS A 65 1.39 26.59 15.48
C LYS A 65 2.74 25.88 15.48
N ASN A 66 2.75 24.61 15.08
CA ASN A 66 3.96 23.83 14.94
C ASN A 66 4.64 24.26 13.63
N GLU A 67 5.37 25.37 13.68
CA GLU A 67 6.22 25.83 12.58
C GLU A 67 7.40 24.86 12.50
N GLY A 68 7.46 24.13 11.38
CA GLY A 68 8.49 23.16 11.10
C GLY A 68 9.86 23.82 11.17
N ALA A 69 10.67 23.38 12.13
CA ALA A 69 12.10 23.63 12.15
C ALA A 69 12.67 23.08 10.84
N GLY A 70 13.03 23.99 9.95
CA GLY A 70 13.71 23.68 8.70
C GLY A 70 15.01 22.95 9.02
N ALA A 71 15.06 21.68 8.65
CA ALA A 71 16.31 20.95 8.50
C ALA A 71 17.05 21.56 7.30
N GLU A 72 17.71 22.69 7.51
CA GLU A 72 18.68 23.23 6.56
C GLU A 72 19.88 22.27 6.50
N LYS A 73 20.27 21.92 5.27
CA LYS A 73 21.58 21.39 4.86
C LYS A 73 21.86 19.91 5.16
N ALA A 74 21.27 19.07 4.33
CA ALA A 74 21.95 17.90 3.77
C ALA A 74 21.71 17.76 2.25
N SER A 75 21.28 18.83 1.57
CA SER A 75 20.77 18.78 0.19
C SER A 75 21.84 18.88 -0.91
N ALA A 76 23.13 18.82 -0.59
CA ALA A 76 24.18 19.02 -1.60
C ALA A 76 24.33 17.82 -2.55
N ASP A 77 23.94 16.62 -2.12
CA ASP A 77 24.09 15.38 -2.90
C ASP A 77 22.75 14.74 -3.32
N LEU A 78 21.61 15.38 -3.04
CA LEU A 78 20.31 14.85 -3.49
C LEU A 78 20.03 15.26 -4.94
N PRO A 79 19.40 14.38 -5.74
CA PRO A 79 19.01 14.70 -7.12
C PRO A 79 17.99 15.85 -7.17
N ASP A 80 17.65 16.35 -8.36
CA ASP A 80 16.60 17.38 -8.52
C ASP A 80 15.19 16.83 -8.31
N ARG A 81 15.02 15.52 -8.50
CA ARG A 81 13.74 14.84 -8.36
C ARG A 81 13.85 13.67 -7.38
N TYR A 82 12.91 13.61 -6.44
CA TYR A 82 12.88 12.57 -5.42
C TYR A 82 12.71 11.14 -5.99
N LEU A 83 12.14 11.00 -7.19
CA LEU A 83 12.03 9.70 -7.87
C LEU A 83 13.35 9.17 -8.42
N ASP A 84 14.40 10.01 -8.46
CA ASP A 84 15.73 9.61 -8.93
C ASP A 84 16.60 9.08 -7.76
N ILE A 85 16.07 9.08 -6.53
CA ILE A 85 16.77 8.50 -5.38
C ILE A 85 16.85 6.98 -5.56
N VAL A 86 18.07 6.46 -5.64
CA VAL A 86 18.33 5.02 -5.70
C VAL A 86 18.13 4.41 -4.30
N LEU A 87 17.21 3.46 -4.18
CA LEU A 87 17.00 2.69 -2.96
C LEU A 87 17.88 1.44 -2.98
N GLU A 88 18.37 1.02 -1.80
CA GLU A 88 19.14 -0.20 -1.67
C GLU A 88 18.25 -1.43 -1.84
N GLU A 89 18.57 -2.24 -2.84
CA GLU A 89 17.86 -3.47 -3.16
C GLU A 89 18.59 -4.68 -2.56
N LYS A 90 17.85 -5.58 -1.91
CA LYS A 90 18.37 -6.84 -1.38
C LYS A 90 17.66 -7.99 -2.08
N LYS A 91 18.41 -8.90 -2.71
CA LYS A 91 17.86 -10.02 -3.50
C LYS A 91 16.94 -9.56 -4.65
N GLY A 92 17.18 -8.38 -5.23
CA GLY A 92 16.38 -7.84 -6.34
C GLY A 92 15.05 -7.20 -5.94
N GLU A 93 14.75 -7.10 -4.64
CA GLU A 93 13.60 -6.33 -4.13
C GLU A 93 14.06 -5.29 -3.11
N VAL A 94 13.32 -4.17 -3.00
CA VAL A 94 13.52 -3.17 -1.94
C VAL A 94 12.89 -3.69 -0.65
N PRO A 95 13.66 -3.85 0.44
CA PRO A 95 13.13 -4.31 1.72
C PRO A 95 12.00 -3.41 2.26
N CYS A 96 10.86 -4.02 2.59
CA CYS A 96 9.71 -3.33 3.18
C CYS A 96 9.69 -3.52 4.70
N TYR A 97 10.02 -2.48 5.48
CA TYR A 97 10.06 -2.59 6.96
C TYR A 97 8.76 -2.17 7.63
N ASP A 98 7.99 -1.27 7.01
CA ASP A 98 6.66 -0.88 7.48
C ASP A 98 5.62 -1.95 7.12
N ASN A 99 4.70 -2.26 8.04
CA ASN A 99 3.57 -3.13 7.74
C ASN A 99 2.53 -2.45 6.83
N ALA A 100 1.66 -3.24 6.19
CA ALA A 100 0.66 -2.71 5.25
C ALA A 100 -0.28 -1.69 5.91
N ALA A 101 -0.65 -1.90 7.16
CA ALA A 101 -1.48 -0.95 7.93
C ALA A 101 -0.79 0.41 8.15
N ALA A 102 0.53 0.44 8.39
CA ALA A 102 1.29 1.68 8.53
C ALA A 102 1.43 2.40 7.18
N VAL A 103 1.73 1.67 6.10
CA VAL A 103 1.77 2.24 4.74
C VAL A 103 0.42 2.88 4.40
N ARG A 104 -0.71 2.20 4.65
CA ARG A 104 -2.05 2.79 4.46
C ARG A 104 -2.25 4.09 5.25
N ARG A 105 -1.89 4.11 6.53
CA ARG A 105 -2.03 5.32 7.38
C ARG A 105 -1.19 6.47 6.84
N LYS A 106 0.05 6.21 6.43
CA LYS A 106 0.94 7.22 5.84
C LYS A 106 0.39 7.75 4.52
N LEU A 107 -0.07 6.88 3.63
CA LEU A 107 -0.68 7.28 2.36
C LEU A 107 -1.98 8.08 2.56
N ASN A 108 -2.87 7.65 3.47
CA ASN A 108 -4.06 8.43 3.80
C ASN A 108 -3.69 9.79 4.39
N ALA A 109 -2.67 9.87 5.26
CA ALA A 109 -2.20 11.15 5.80
C ALA A 109 -1.68 12.10 4.69
N LEU A 110 -1.02 11.60 3.65
CA LEU A 110 -0.61 12.41 2.49
C LEU A 110 -1.82 12.95 1.72
N LEU A 111 -2.84 12.12 1.50
CA LEU A 111 -4.07 12.47 0.81
C LEU A 111 -4.91 13.48 1.59
N ASP A 112 -5.09 13.25 2.90
CA ASP A 112 -5.91 14.08 3.78
C ASP A 112 -5.28 15.46 3.99
N LYS A 113 -3.96 15.51 4.17
CA LYS A 113 -3.20 16.77 4.30
C LYS A 113 -3.01 17.49 2.98
N LYS A 114 -3.35 16.86 1.83
CA LYS A 114 -3.12 17.40 0.49
C LYS A 114 -1.68 17.90 0.30
N VAL A 115 -0.70 17.09 0.71
CA VAL A 115 0.72 17.44 0.64
C VAL A 115 1.10 17.71 -0.82
N LYS A 116 1.94 18.73 -1.07
CA LYS A 116 2.45 19.03 -2.43
C LYS A 116 3.46 17.97 -2.85
N ILE A 117 3.41 17.57 -4.12
CA ILE A 117 4.38 16.63 -4.70
C ILE A 117 5.70 17.39 -4.90
N PRO A 118 6.84 16.88 -4.39
CA PRO A 118 8.14 17.54 -4.60
C PRO A 118 8.42 17.76 -6.10
N GLY A 119 8.82 18.97 -6.48
CA GLY A 119 9.05 19.34 -7.88
C GLY A 119 7.77 19.62 -8.69
N SER A 120 6.58 19.59 -8.07
CA SER A 120 5.32 19.90 -8.75
C SER A 120 4.50 20.97 -8.02
N THR A 121 3.64 21.66 -8.76
CA THR A 121 2.61 22.54 -8.20
C THR A 121 1.38 21.77 -7.71
N LYS A 122 1.27 20.47 -8.03
CA LYS A 122 0.12 19.63 -7.71
C LYS A 122 0.21 19.04 -6.30
N THR A 123 -0.95 18.74 -5.72
CA THR A 123 -1.05 18.02 -4.45
C THR A 123 -1.30 16.53 -4.68
N PHE A 124 -0.97 15.72 -3.67
CA PHE A 124 -1.33 14.31 -3.65
C PHE A 124 -2.85 14.15 -3.59
N ASN A 125 -3.38 13.45 -4.58
CA ASN A 125 -4.72 12.90 -4.64
C ASN A 125 -4.59 11.43 -5.11
N LYS A 126 -5.68 10.64 -5.10
CA LYS A 126 -5.60 9.21 -5.46
C LYS A 126 -5.05 8.99 -6.88
N THR A 127 -5.37 9.88 -7.82
CA THR A 127 -4.91 9.78 -9.20
C THR A 127 -3.44 10.15 -9.34
N SER A 128 -2.99 11.25 -8.74
CA SER A 128 -1.57 11.63 -8.77
C SER A 128 -0.71 10.65 -7.98
N LEU A 129 -1.18 10.18 -6.83
CA LEU A 129 -0.48 9.17 -6.03
C LEU A 129 -0.29 7.85 -6.79
N SER A 130 -1.34 7.36 -7.46
CA SER A 130 -1.24 6.17 -8.32
C SER A 130 -0.27 6.39 -9.48
N LYS A 131 -0.25 7.59 -10.09
CA LYS A 131 0.71 7.93 -11.15
C LYS A 131 2.16 7.92 -10.66
N GLU A 132 2.45 8.53 -9.52
CA GLU A 132 3.81 8.50 -8.95
C GLU A 132 4.26 7.06 -8.66
N MET A 133 3.36 6.21 -8.13
CA MET A 133 3.67 4.78 -7.92
C MET A 133 3.90 4.03 -9.23
N CYS A 134 3.17 4.33 -10.30
CA CYS A 134 3.42 3.78 -11.63
C CYS A 134 4.76 4.22 -12.20
N GLU A 135 5.16 5.48 -12.00
CA GLU A 135 6.47 5.97 -12.43
C GLU A 135 7.62 5.27 -11.69
N ILE A 136 7.45 5.00 -10.39
CA ILE A 136 8.40 4.16 -9.63
C ILE A 136 8.43 2.75 -10.22
N ALA A 137 7.28 2.13 -10.47
CA ALA A 137 7.21 0.78 -11.03
C ALA A 137 7.92 0.64 -12.38
N GLN A 138 7.85 1.66 -13.23
CA GLN A 138 8.53 1.68 -14.54
C GLN A 138 10.06 1.83 -14.44
N ARG A 139 10.57 2.37 -13.31
CA ARG A 139 12.00 2.60 -13.09
C ARG A 139 12.69 1.46 -12.36
N HIS A 140 11.91 0.60 -11.70
CA HIS A 140 12.41 -0.47 -10.85
C HIS A 140 12.06 -1.85 -11.41
N HIS A 141 12.62 -2.89 -10.77
CA HIS A 141 12.39 -4.26 -11.19
C HIS A 141 10.92 -4.68 -11.05
N PRO A 142 10.40 -5.51 -11.97
CA PRO A 142 9.10 -6.12 -11.82
C PRO A 142 9.05 -6.91 -10.51
N ILE A 143 7.95 -6.79 -9.79
CA ILE A 143 7.74 -7.53 -8.56
C ILE A 143 6.86 -8.76 -8.79
N GLU A 144 7.12 -9.80 -8.00
CA GLU A 144 6.19 -10.91 -7.89
C GLU A 144 4.99 -10.47 -7.05
N THR A 145 3.80 -10.70 -7.60
CA THR A 145 2.53 -10.49 -6.91
C THR A 145 1.71 -11.77 -7.00
N THR A 146 0.63 -11.86 -6.21
CA THR A 146 -0.33 -12.97 -6.35
C THR A 146 -0.98 -13.05 -7.73
N ALA A 147 -0.99 -11.95 -8.48
CA ALA A 147 -1.48 -11.88 -9.86
C ALA A 147 -0.37 -12.08 -10.92
N GLY A 148 0.81 -12.57 -10.51
CA GLY A 148 1.98 -12.79 -11.37
C GLY A 148 2.99 -11.64 -11.32
N ASN A 149 3.99 -11.69 -12.21
CA ASN A 149 5.03 -10.66 -12.30
C ASN A 149 4.49 -9.44 -13.06
N ARG A 150 4.54 -8.27 -12.43
CA ARG A 150 3.99 -7.02 -12.98
C ARG A 150 4.92 -5.84 -12.71
N SER A 151 4.98 -4.91 -13.67
CA SER A 151 5.82 -3.70 -13.64
C SER A 151 5.05 -2.41 -13.92
N ASP A 152 3.74 -2.47 -14.14
CA ASP A 152 2.95 -1.30 -14.54
C ASP A 152 2.58 -0.39 -13.35
N GLY A 153 2.74 -0.90 -12.13
CA GLY A 153 2.33 -0.24 -10.91
C GLY A 153 0.82 -0.26 -10.68
N PRO A 154 0.37 0.23 -9.51
CA PRO A 154 -1.01 0.08 -9.09
C PRO A 154 -1.94 1.07 -9.80
N SER A 155 -3.02 0.55 -10.39
CA SER A 155 -4.12 1.40 -10.85
C SER A 155 -4.79 2.16 -9.69
N VAL A 156 -5.49 3.26 -10.00
CA VAL A 156 -6.26 4.04 -9.00
C VAL A 156 -7.29 3.18 -8.26
N ARG A 157 -7.86 2.17 -8.94
CA ARG A 157 -8.80 1.21 -8.33
C ARG A 157 -8.09 0.28 -7.35
N ALA A 158 -6.92 -0.24 -7.71
CA ALA A 158 -6.10 -1.07 -6.84
C ALA A 158 -5.66 -0.31 -5.59
N LEU A 159 -5.19 0.94 -5.76
CA LEU A 159 -4.87 1.84 -4.65
C LEU A 159 -6.09 2.07 -3.74
N THR A 160 -7.26 2.34 -4.33
CA THR A 160 -8.49 2.55 -3.55
C THR A 160 -8.91 1.29 -2.79
N ALA A 161 -8.74 0.10 -3.38
CA ALA A 161 -9.02 -1.16 -2.72
C ALA A 161 -8.03 -1.40 -1.56
N PHE A 162 -6.74 -1.17 -1.79
CA PHE A 162 -5.70 -1.27 -0.77
C PHE A 162 -6.02 -0.37 0.43
N LEU A 163 -6.29 0.92 0.21
CA LEU A 163 -6.58 1.88 1.29
C LEU A 163 -7.81 1.52 2.14
N LYS A 164 -8.73 0.71 1.60
CA LYS A 164 -9.94 0.23 2.30
C LYS A 164 -9.72 -1.07 3.09
N LYS A 165 -8.58 -1.75 2.92
CA LYS A 165 -8.29 -3.00 3.64
C LYS A 165 -8.03 -2.74 5.13
N SER A 166 -8.31 -3.74 5.96
CA SER A 166 -8.05 -3.80 7.39
C SER A 166 -6.96 -4.84 7.74
N GLY A 167 -6.56 -4.91 9.02
CA GLY A 167 -5.55 -5.85 9.53
C GLY A 167 -4.09 -5.44 9.27
N GLY A 168 -3.14 -5.91 10.09
CA GLY A 168 -1.73 -5.49 10.01
C GLY A 168 -1.09 -5.67 8.62
N MET A 169 -1.40 -6.78 7.95
CA MET A 169 -0.85 -7.18 6.63
C MET A 169 -1.90 -7.34 5.51
N GLY A 170 -3.15 -6.90 5.71
CA GLY A 170 -4.16 -7.00 4.66
C GLY A 170 -3.72 -6.23 3.40
N GLY A 171 -3.79 -6.82 2.22
CA GLY A 171 -3.25 -6.26 0.97
C GLY A 171 -1.72 -6.12 0.94
N GLY A 172 -0.98 -6.84 1.80
CA GLY A 172 0.48 -6.84 1.81
C GLY A 172 1.10 -7.36 0.50
N ASP A 173 0.36 -8.12 -0.28
CA ASP A 173 0.79 -8.67 -1.58
C ASP A 173 0.49 -7.75 -2.77
N SER A 174 -0.14 -6.60 -2.50
CA SER A 174 -0.49 -5.65 -3.53
C SER A 174 0.71 -4.83 -3.99
N GLU A 175 0.72 -4.47 -5.27
CA GLU A 175 1.67 -3.52 -5.85
C GLU A 175 1.64 -2.18 -5.11
N THR A 176 0.44 -1.78 -4.63
CA THR A 176 0.27 -0.54 -3.88
C THR A 176 1.05 -0.54 -2.57
N TYR A 177 1.11 -1.66 -1.87
CA TYR A 177 1.89 -1.76 -0.64
C TYR A 177 3.39 -1.60 -0.93
N TYR A 178 3.90 -2.33 -1.92
CA TYR A 178 5.32 -2.32 -2.26
C TYR A 178 5.78 -0.95 -2.78
N TYR A 179 5.19 -0.47 -3.87
CA TYR A 179 5.57 0.83 -4.45
C TYR A 179 5.18 2.00 -3.55
N GLY A 180 4.16 1.85 -2.71
CA GLY A 180 3.84 2.83 -1.67
C GLY A 180 4.92 2.93 -0.60
N ASN A 181 5.51 1.80 -0.20
CA ASN A 181 6.64 1.80 0.73
C ASN A 181 7.88 2.45 0.12
N MET A 182 8.19 2.16 -1.15
CA MET A 182 9.28 2.81 -1.89
C MET A 182 9.08 4.33 -2.00
N LEU A 183 7.87 4.76 -2.37
CA LEU A 183 7.50 6.17 -2.46
C LEU A 183 7.74 6.90 -1.12
N LEU A 184 7.26 6.33 -0.03
CA LEU A 184 7.41 6.90 1.31
C LEU A 184 8.89 6.96 1.73
N GLU A 185 9.69 5.99 1.32
CA GLU A 185 11.13 5.98 1.61
C GLU A 185 11.91 7.01 0.81
N MET A 186 11.63 7.12 -0.49
CA MET A 186 12.17 8.18 -1.34
C MET A 186 11.80 9.55 -0.78
N MET A 187 10.54 9.75 -0.38
CA MET A 187 10.10 11.00 0.26
C MET A 187 10.83 11.27 1.57
N ARG A 188 11.07 10.25 2.41
CA ARG A 188 11.81 10.40 3.67
C ARG A 188 13.25 10.84 3.44
N ILE A 189 13.95 10.18 2.51
CA ILE A 189 15.34 10.53 2.16
C ILE A 189 15.37 11.94 1.59
N TRP A 190 14.43 12.28 0.70
CA TRP A 190 14.28 13.60 0.12
C TRP A 190 14.10 14.71 1.15
N THR A 191 13.25 14.49 2.16
CA THR A 191 13.00 15.47 3.23
C THR A 191 14.10 15.51 4.29
N GLY A 192 15.06 14.57 4.25
CA GLY A 192 16.07 14.43 5.28
C GLY A 192 15.51 13.93 6.62
N GLU A 193 14.32 13.31 6.61
CA GLU A 193 13.72 12.75 7.82
C GLU A 193 14.55 11.56 8.31
N LYS A 194 14.90 11.56 9.60
CA LYS A 194 15.60 10.44 10.22
C LYS A 194 14.72 9.19 10.23
N LYS A 195 15.33 8.01 10.20
CA LYS A 195 14.62 6.75 10.40
C LYS A 195 13.90 6.79 11.76
N SER A 196 12.70 6.24 11.83
CA SER A 196 11.98 6.13 13.10
C SER A 196 12.53 4.95 13.91
N LYS A 197 12.46 5.03 15.26
CA LYS A 197 12.85 3.91 16.14
C LYS A 197 12.11 2.61 15.81
N ALA A 198 10.84 2.71 15.40
CA ALA A 198 10.05 1.56 14.96
C ALA A 198 10.64 0.91 13.70
N ARG A 199 11.17 1.72 12.78
CA ARG A 199 11.87 1.22 11.60
C ARG A 199 13.21 0.58 11.96
N GLU A 200 13.99 1.21 12.83
CA GLU A 200 15.28 0.64 13.30
C GLU A 200 15.06 -0.74 13.94
N LYS A 201 14.05 -0.88 14.82
CA LYS A 201 13.65 -2.17 15.39
C LYS A 201 13.22 -3.17 14.30
N ALA A 202 12.45 -2.72 13.30
CA ALA A 202 12.03 -3.58 12.20
C ALA A 202 13.20 -3.97 11.28
N GLU A 203 14.21 -3.13 11.11
CA GLU A 203 15.43 -3.46 10.35
C GLU A 203 16.26 -4.53 11.08
N GLU A 204 16.30 -4.49 12.42
CA GLU A 204 16.92 -5.52 13.27
C GLU A 204 16.16 -6.86 13.23
N GLU A 205 14.83 -6.82 13.36
CA GLU A 205 13.99 -8.04 13.37
C GLU A 205 13.82 -8.66 11.97
N PHE A 206 13.83 -7.83 10.93
CA PHE A 206 13.59 -8.23 9.55
C PHE A 206 14.71 -7.72 8.63
N PRO A 207 15.93 -8.27 8.66
CA PRO A 207 17.08 -7.74 7.89
C PRO A 207 16.88 -7.71 6.36
N ASN A 208 15.97 -8.55 5.85
CA ASN A 208 15.57 -8.62 4.44
C ASN A 208 14.19 -7.98 4.17
N GLY A 209 13.64 -7.23 5.13
CA GLY A 209 12.28 -6.70 5.10
C GLY A 209 11.22 -7.71 5.54
N ARG A 210 10.01 -7.20 5.77
CA ARG A 210 8.81 -7.99 6.11
C ARG A 210 8.32 -8.75 4.89
N TYR A 211 7.82 -9.96 5.14
CA TYR A 211 7.22 -10.77 4.09
C TYR A 211 5.96 -10.11 3.52
N ARG A 212 5.85 -10.03 2.19
CA ARG A 212 4.78 -9.30 1.49
C ARG A 212 3.52 -10.13 1.25
N THR A 213 3.33 -11.29 1.86
CA THR A 213 2.10 -12.07 1.58
C THR A 213 0.95 -11.63 2.48
N ASP A 214 -0.20 -11.32 1.86
CA ASP A 214 -1.46 -11.13 2.59
C ASP A 214 -1.88 -12.48 3.20
N PRO A 215 -2.06 -12.58 4.53
CA PRO A 215 -2.55 -13.79 5.18
C PRO A 215 -3.87 -14.31 4.58
N ALA A 216 -4.70 -13.44 4.00
CA ALA A 216 -5.96 -13.84 3.37
C ALA A 216 -5.79 -14.62 2.06
N HIS A 217 -4.63 -14.52 1.39
CA HIS A 217 -4.35 -15.23 0.13
C HIS A 217 -3.55 -16.51 0.35
N PHE A 218 -3.08 -16.77 1.56
CA PHE A 218 -2.35 -17.99 1.88
C PHE A 218 -3.30 -19.07 2.42
N ARG A 219 -3.05 -20.32 2.03
CA ARG A 219 -3.73 -21.51 2.57
C ARG A 219 -2.67 -22.43 3.12
N ILE A 220 -2.82 -22.82 4.38
CA ILE A 220 -1.96 -23.80 5.03
C ILE A 220 -2.75 -25.09 5.14
N LEU A 221 -2.16 -26.18 4.66
CA LEU A 221 -2.69 -27.50 4.90
C LEU A 221 -2.20 -27.95 6.27
N CYS A 222 -3.06 -27.82 7.27
CA CYS A 222 -2.80 -28.24 8.65
C CYS A 222 -3.27 -29.69 8.86
N ARG A 223 -2.59 -30.44 9.73
CA ARG A 223 -3.11 -31.73 10.22
C ARG A 223 -4.29 -31.52 11.17
N PRO A 224 -5.11 -32.56 11.43
CA PRO A 224 -6.15 -32.48 12.45
C PRO A 224 -5.58 -32.03 13.81
N GLY A 225 -6.10 -30.93 14.35
CA GLY A 225 -5.66 -30.33 15.63
C GLY A 225 -4.54 -29.30 15.54
N GLU A 226 -3.96 -29.08 14.36
CA GLU A 226 -2.88 -28.10 14.17
C GLU A 226 -3.43 -26.72 13.77
N GLN A 227 -3.03 -25.67 14.49
CA GLN A 227 -3.32 -24.28 14.15
C GLN A 227 -2.01 -23.47 14.14
N PRO A 228 -1.46 -23.15 12.95
CA PRO A 228 -0.23 -22.38 12.87
C PRO A 228 -0.47 -20.97 13.42
N SER A 229 0.46 -20.51 14.25
CA SER A 229 0.46 -19.14 14.74
C SER A 229 0.71 -18.15 13.60
N ARG A 230 0.16 -16.93 13.69
CA ARG A 230 0.41 -15.88 12.68
C ARG A 230 1.90 -15.60 12.47
N SER A 231 2.70 -15.70 13.51
CA SER A 231 4.16 -15.53 13.46
C SER A 231 4.85 -16.65 12.68
N GLU A 232 4.41 -17.91 12.84
CA GLU A 232 4.93 -19.02 12.03
C GLU A 232 4.60 -18.80 10.55
N VAL A 233 3.34 -18.45 10.24
CA VAL A 233 2.91 -18.17 8.86
C VAL A 233 3.73 -17.04 8.23
N ALA A 234 3.99 -15.98 8.98
CA ALA A 234 4.80 -14.85 8.51
C ALA A 234 6.27 -15.22 8.23
N ASN A 235 6.77 -16.32 8.80
CA ASN A 235 8.16 -16.75 8.69
C ASN A 235 8.37 -17.95 7.73
N MET A 236 7.31 -18.64 7.30
CA MET A 236 7.37 -19.89 6.51
C MET A 236 8.04 -19.81 5.12
N LYS A 237 8.26 -18.61 4.57
CA LYS A 237 8.84 -18.40 3.23
C LYS A 237 10.11 -17.54 3.21
N ARG A 238 10.80 -17.41 4.34
CA ARG A 238 12.10 -16.72 4.41
C ARG A 238 13.24 -17.55 3.84
#